data_AF-A0ABD6QIB7-F1
#
_entry.id   AF-A0ABD6QIB7-F1
#
_cell.length_a   1.000
_cell.length_b   1.000
_cell.length_c   1.000
_cell.angle_alpha   90.00
_cell.angle_beta   90.00
_cell.angle_gamma   90.00
#
_symmetry.space_group_name_H-M   'P 1'
#
loop_
_entity.id
_entity.type
_entity.pdbx_description
1 polymer ?
#
loop_
_entity_poly.entity_id
_entity_poly.type
_entity_poly.pdbx_seq_one_letter_code
_entity_poly.pdbx_strand_id
1 'polypeptide(L)'
;MIVDTAERMFAEASIGAVAARAVAREAGVASRAVAYHFPVKRDLVVAVAHRRAPTVFAAVVDELVRVAQSEHDIGVCDVVEALIAPYVRLLDEDPVGGLRWLKVMNQLALDEDQIWLDQLAGTPSLPELFFAAAGRAVPDIQTREGQQRSTIAVLSMIGSLASSDLALYGRPLGPGGLDRGWVDQLVRFTGSGLRGNENLPD
;
A
#
# COMPACT_ATOMS: atom_id res chain seq x y z
N MET A 1 -11.61 10.99 -16.32
CA MET A 1 -10.73 11.62 -17.34
C MET A 1 -9.57 12.38 -16.72
N ILE A 2 -9.75 13.50 -16.02
CA ILE A 2 -8.61 14.26 -15.42
C ILE A 2 -7.89 13.44 -14.33
N VAL A 3 -8.65 12.87 -13.39
CA VAL A 3 -8.09 12.06 -12.29
C VAL A 3 -7.40 10.79 -12.82
N ASP A 4 -8.00 10.10 -13.81
CA ASP A 4 -7.38 8.93 -14.45
C ASP A 4 -6.05 9.28 -15.13
N THR A 5 -6.01 10.39 -15.86
CA THR A 5 -4.78 10.87 -16.50
C THR A 5 -3.73 11.25 -15.46
N ALA A 6 -4.13 11.93 -14.39
CA ALA A 6 -3.22 12.28 -13.30
C ALA A 6 -2.65 11.04 -12.61
N GLU A 7 -3.50 10.08 -12.26
CA GLU A 7 -3.12 8.80 -11.64
C GLU A 7 -2.10 8.05 -12.50
N ARG A 8 -2.34 7.95 -13.81
CA ARG A 8 -1.39 7.36 -14.75
C ARG A 8 -0.06 8.12 -14.76
N MET A 9 -0.10 9.45 -14.92
CA MET A 9 1.11 10.26 -15.02
C MET A 9 1.93 10.25 -13.71
N PHE A 10 1.27 10.26 -12.54
CA PHE A 10 1.92 10.14 -11.23
C PHE A 10 2.43 8.73 -10.91
N ALA A 11 1.97 7.71 -11.63
CA ALA A 11 2.49 6.35 -11.52
C ALA A 11 3.68 6.09 -12.47
N GLU A 12 3.66 6.70 -13.66
CA GLU A 12 4.73 6.61 -14.65
C GLU A 12 5.93 7.51 -14.32
N ALA A 13 5.67 8.66 -13.68
CA ALA A 13 6.66 9.61 -13.19
C ALA A 13 6.32 9.98 -11.74
N SER A 14 7.26 10.56 -10.99
CA SER A 14 6.96 10.92 -9.60
C SER A 14 5.88 12.01 -9.49
N ILE A 15 5.11 12.00 -8.40
CA ILE A 15 4.10 13.04 -8.10
C ILE A 15 4.73 14.43 -8.27
N GLY A 16 5.92 14.65 -7.70
CA GLY A 16 6.66 15.91 -7.77
C GLY A 16 6.96 16.38 -9.20
N ALA A 17 7.30 15.46 -10.11
CA ALA A 17 7.71 15.77 -11.48
C ALA A 17 6.56 16.22 -12.41
N VAL A 18 5.31 15.88 -12.09
CA VAL A 18 4.16 16.13 -12.97
C VAL A 18 3.52 17.49 -12.67
N ALA A 19 3.40 18.36 -13.67
CA ALA A 19 2.71 19.65 -13.55
C ALA A 19 1.21 19.53 -13.88
N ALA A 20 0.33 20.27 -13.18
CA ALA A 20 -1.12 20.25 -13.43
C ALA A 20 -1.51 20.63 -14.88
N ARG A 21 -0.76 21.56 -15.50
CA ARG A 21 -0.94 21.90 -16.93
C ARG A 21 -0.63 20.73 -17.87
N ALA A 22 0.33 19.87 -17.49
CA ALA A 22 0.70 18.71 -18.29
C ALA A 22 -0.42 17.67 -18.24
N VAL A 23 -1.03 17.48 -17.07
CA VAL A 23 -2.25 16.67 -16.91
C VAL A 23 -3.39 17.22 -17.77
N ALA A 24 -3.63 18.54 -17.76
CA ALA A 24 -4.68 19.16 -18.57
C ALA A 24 -4.50 18.86 -20.07
N ARG A 25 -3.28 19.08 -20.57
CA ARG A 25 -2.91 18.79 -21.96
C ARG A 25 -3.14 17.32 -22.31
N GLU A 26 -2.67 16.42 -21.46
CA GLU A 26 -2.77 14.97 -21.67
C GLU A 26 -4.22 14.46 -21.58
N ALA A 27 -5.04 15.08 -20.72
CA ALA A 27 -6.46 14.78 -20.61
C ALA A 27 -7.31 15.42 -21.72
N GLY A 28 -6.70 16.19 -22.64
CA GLY A 28 -7.41 16.85 -23.73
C GLY A 28 -8.35 17.98 -23.27
N VAL A 29 -8.11 18.58 -22.10
CA VAL A 29 -8.94 19.65 -21.53
C VAL A 29 -8.18 20.96 -21.43
N ALA A 30 -8.93 22.07 -21.41
CA ALA A 30 -8.35 23.37 -21.14
C ALA A 30 -7.75 23.42 -19.72
N SER A 31 -6.57 24.05 -19.56
CA SER A 31 -5.93 24.23 -18.25
C SER A 31 -6.86 24.88 -17.21
N ARG A 32 -7.73 25.80 -17.66
CA ARG A 32 -8.74 26.44 -16.80
C ARG A 32 -9.76 25.44 -16.23
N ALA A 33 -10.10 24.37 -16.96
CA ALA A 33 -11.01 23.34 -16.46
C ALA A 33 -10.36 22.53 -15.32
N VAL A 34 -9.07 22.18 -15.45
CA VAL A 34 -8.33 21.54 -14.35
C VAL A 34 -8.23 22.46 -13.14
N ALA A 35 -7.85 23.73 -13.34
CA ALA A 35 -7.74 24.70 -12.26
C ALA A 35 -9.08 25.02 -11.57
N TYR A 36 -10.21 24.86 -12.27
CA TYR A 36 -11.55 25.03 -11.69
C TYR A 36 -11.88 23.90 -10.70
N HIS A 37 -11.52 22.65 -11.02
CA HIS A 37 -11.78 21.49 -10.16
C HIS A 37 -10.67 21.21 -9.15
N PHE A 38 -9.44 21.57 -9.49
CA PHE A 38 -8.22 21.36 -8.70
C PHE A 38 -7.42 22.67 -8.66
N PRO A 39 -7.84 23.65 -7.84
CA PRO A 39 -7.18 24.95 -7.73
C PRO A 39 -5.67 24.85 -7.51
N VAL A 40 -5.22 23.90 -6.70
CA VAL A 40 -3.82 23.57 -6.55
C VAL A 40 -3.55 22.11 -6.91
N LYS A 41 -2.30 21.81 -7.31
CA LYS A 41 -1.87 20.45 -7.65
C LYS A 41 -2.17 19.45 -6.53
N ARG A 42 -2.10 19.89 -5.26
CA ARG A 42 -2.39 19.03 -4.11
C ARG A 42 -3.83 18.49 -4.13
N ASP A 43 -4.81 19.28 -4.56
CA ASP A 43 -6.21 18.84 -4.67
C ASP A 43 -6.36 17.67 -5.66
N LEU A 44 -5.56 17.69 -6.73
CA LEU A 44 -5.54 16.60 -7.70
C LEU A 44 -4.88 15.34 -7.12
N VAL A 45 -3.82 15.48 -6.33
CA VAL A 45 -3.18 14.34 -5.62
C VAL A 45 -4.14 13.72 -4.61
N VAL A 46 -4.82 14.55 -3.82
CA VAL A 46 -5.88 14.16 -2.88
C VAL A 46 -6.98 13.38 -3.61
N ALA A 47 -7.47 13.88 -4.74
CA ALA A 47 -8.50 13.21 -5.52
C ALA A 47 -8.06 11.84 -6.09
N VAL A 48 -6.80 11.71 -6.53
CA VAL A 48 -6.24 10.43 -6.97
C VAL A 48 -6.14 9.46 -5.79
N ALA A 49 -5.59 9.89 -4.65
CA ALA A 49 -5.42 9.05 -3.47
C ALA A 49 -6.77 8.55 -2.93
N HIS A 50 -7.74 9.46 -2.70
CA HIS A 50 -9.05 9.12 -2.13
C HIS A 50 -9.94 8.29 -3.05
N ARG A 51 -9.58 8.12 -4.33
CA ARG A 51 -10.34 7.28 -5.25
C ARG A 51 -10.49 5.84 -4.74
N ARG A 52 -9.46 5.31 -4.08
CA ARG A 52 -9.46 3.92 -3.57
C ARG A 52 -9.05 3.82 -2.10
N ALA A 53 -8.39 4.84 -1.53
CA ALA A 53 -7.90 4.77 -0.14
C ALA A 53 -8.99 4.43 0.88
N PRO A 54 -10.17 5.08 0.90
CA PRO A 54 -11.19 4.78 1.91
C PRO A 54 -11.64 3.31 1.90
N THR A 55 -11.77 2.72 0.71
CA THR A 55 -12.20 1.33 0.56
C THR A 55 -11.09 0.35 0.90
N VAL A 56 -9.88 0.57 0.39
CA VAL A 56 -8.74 -0.33 0.62
C VAL A 56 -8.33 -0.34 2.09
N PHE A 57 -8.21 0.83 2.72
CA PHE A 57 -7.78 0.92 4.11
C PHE A 57 -8.85 0.45 5.10
N ALA A 58 -10.14 0.69 4.82
CA ALA A 58 -11.22 0.07 5.60
C ALA A 58 -11.14 -1.46 5.54
N ALA A 59 -10.89 -2.04 4.38
CA ALA A 59 -10.71 -3.48 4.25
C ALA A 59 -9.47 -4.01 4.99
N VAL A 60 -8.36 -3.24 5.06
CA VAL A 60 -7.19 -3.62 5.88
C VAL A 60 -7.56 -3.62 7.37
N VAL A 61 -8.28 -2.59 7.82
CA VAL A 61 -8.78 -2.51 9.21
C VAL A 61 -9.64 -3.73 9.54
N ASP A 62 -10.62 -4.06 8.67
CA ASP A 62 -11.53 -5.19 8.89
C ASP A 62 -10.78 -6.53 8.99
N GLU A 63 -9.80 -6.77 8.12
CA GLU A 63 -9.00 -7.99 8.15
C GLU A 63 -8.11 -8.07 9.40
N LEU A 64 -7.49 -6.97 9.80
CA LEU A 64 -6.68 -6.92 11.04
C LEU A 64 -7.53 -7.13 12.28
N VAL A 65 -8.72 -6.52 12.35
CA VAL A 65 -9.67 -6.73 13.44
C VAL A 65 -10.10 -8.20 13.50
N ARG A 66 -10.44 -8.80 12.36
CA ARG A 66 -10.80 -10.21 12.27
C ARG A 66 -9.69 -11.12 12.79
N VAL A 67 -8.44 -10.89 12.40
CA VAL A 67 -7.29 -11.67 12.86
C VAL A 67 -7.01 -11.43 14.35
N ALA A 68 -7.03 -10.18 14.81
CA ALA A 68 -6.81 -9.83 16.20
C ALA A 68 -7.86 -10.46 17.15
N GLN A 69 -9.10 -10.62 16.68
CA GLN A 69 -10.21 -11.21 17.44
C GLN A 69 -10.39 -12.73 17.23
N SER A 70 -9.52 -13.38 16.46
CA SER A 70 -9.59 -14.84 16.25
C SER A 70 -9.49 -15.60 17.56
N GLU A 71 -10.43 -16.52 17.81
CA GLU A 71 -10.40 -17.44 18.97
C GLU A 71 -9.33 -18.54 18.83
N HIS A 72 -8.83 -18.76 17.61
CA HIS A 72 -7.76 -19.71 17.34
C HIS A 72 -6.39 -19.04 17.46
N ASP A 73 -5.36 -19.84 17.71
CA ASP A 73 -3.97 -19.41 17.60
C ASP A 73 -3.70 -18.95 16.16
N ILE A 74 -3.05 -17.78 16.06
CA ILE A 74 -2.68 -17.17 14.79
C ILE A 74 -1.16 -17.18 14.63
N GLY A 75 -0.70 -17.42 13.41
CA GLY A 75 0.70 -17.24 13.02
C GLY A 75 0.96 -15.85 12.44
N VAL A 76 2.23 -15.50 12.31
CA VAL A 76 2.63 -14.21 11.71
C VAL A 76 2.15 -14.07 10.26
N CYS A 77 2.03 -15.20 9.53
CA CYS A 77 1.56 -15.18 8.15
C CYS A 77 0.08 -14.77 8.08
N ASP A 78 -0.76 -15.14 9.05
CA ASP A 78 -2.16 -14.71 9.09
C ASP A 78 -2.28 -13.18 9.21
N VAL A 79 -1.37 -12.56 9.99
CA VAL A 79 -1.31 -11.10 10.15
C VAL A 79 -0.83 -10.42 8.86
N VAL A 80 0.18 -10.99 8.21
CA VAL A 80 0.69 -10.48 6.92
C VAL A 80 -0.36 -10.64 5.81
N GLU A 81 -1.06 -11.77 5.78
CA GLU A 81 -2.16 -12.02 4.84
C GLU A 81 -3.30 -11.01 5.03
N ALA A 82 -3.67 -10.71 6.28
CA ALA A 82 -4.64 -9.67 6.58
C ALA A 82 -4.23 -8.28 6.07
N LEU A 83 -2.95 -7.91 6.19
CA LEU A 83 -2.43 -6.66 5.64
C LEU A 83 -2.44 -6.63 4.12
N ILE A 84 -2.06 -7.74 3.47
CA ILE A 84 -1.80 -7.76 2.03
C ILE A 84 -3.07 -8.04 1.20
N ALA A 85 -4.04 -8.79 1.74
CA ALA A 85 -5.20 -9.26 1.01
C ALA A 85 -6.02 -8.14 0.32
N PRO A 86 -6.27 -6.97 0.94
CA PRO A 86 -6.96 -5.87 0.27
C PRO A 86 -6.22 -5.34 -0.96
N TYR A 87 -4.89 -5.28 -0.91
CA TYR A 87 -4.07 -4.86 -2.05
C TYR A 87 -4.00 -5.93 -3.14
N VAL A 88 -3.96 -7.22 -2.75
CA VAL A 88 -4.04 -8.33 -3.70
C VAL A 88 -5.37 -8.31 -4.44
N ARG A 89 -6.50 -8.16 -3.72
CA ARG A 89 -7.83 -8.02 -4.34
C ARG A 89 -7.90 -6.83 -5.30
N LEU A 90 -7.37 -5.67 -4.89
CA LEU A 90 -7.28 -4.50 -5.76
C LEU A 90 -6.53 -4.79 -7.08
N LEU A 91 -5.38 -5.47 -6.99
CA LEU A 91 -4.54 -5.78 -8.14
C LEU A 91 -5.11 -6.90 -9.01
N ASP A 92 -5.90 -7.81 -8.43
CA ASP A 92 -6.63 -8.84 -9.18
C ASP A 92 -7.82 -8.26 -9.94
N GLU A 93 -8.56 -7.32 -9.34
CA GLU A 93 -9.75 -6.69 -9.93
C GLU A 93 -9.41 -5.64 -10.99
N ASP A 94 -8.38 -4.83 -10.77
CA ASP A 94 -7.92 -3.78 -11.68
C ASP A 94 -6.39 -3.78 -11.76
N PRO A 95 -5.77 -4.72 -12.51
CA PRO A 95 -4.31 -4.84 -12.60
C PRO A 95 -3.61 -3.55 -13.07
N VAL A 96 -4.26 -2.76 -13.91
CA VAL A 96 -3.66 -1.55 -14.48
C VAL A 96 -3.88 -0.33 -13.59
N GLY A 97 -5.13 -0.03 -13.23
CA GLY A 97 -5.46 1.13 -12.41
C GLY A 97 -5.10 0.93 -10.94
N GLY A 98 -5.32 -0.27 -10.40
CA GLY A 98 -4.91 -0.64 -9.04
C GLY A 98 -3.41 -0.49 -8.82
N LEU A 99 -2.59 -0.96 -9.77
CA LEU A 99 -1.14 -0.79 -9.70
C LEU A 99 -0.72 0.69 -9.78
N ARG A 100 -1.31 1.46 -10.70
CA ARG A 100 -1.02 2.90 -10.82
C ARG A 100 -1.33 3.64 -9.52
N TRP A 101 -2.51 3.40 -8.96
CA TRP A 101 -2.89 3.98 -7.68
C TRP A 101 -1.94 3.54 -6.55
N LEU A 102 -1.57 2.27 -6.48
CA LEU A 102 -0.66 1.76 -5.44
C LEU A 102 0.73 2.38 -5.55
N LYS A 103 1.24 2.64 -6.77
CA LYS A 103 2.48 3.40 -6.99
C LYS A 103 2.41 4.83 -6.46
N VAL A 104 1.26 5.49 -6.60
CA VAL A 104 1.03 6.83 -6.04
C VAL A 104 1.01 6.77 -4.52
N MET A 105 0.29 5.81 -3.92
CA MET A 105 0.25 5.65 -2.46
C MET A 105 1.63 5.31 -1.88
N ASN A 106 2.40 4.45 -2.54
CA ASN A 106 3.75 4.11 -2.10
C ASN A 106 4.70 5.32 -2.11
N GLN A 107 4.57 6.23 -3.09
CA GLN A 107 5.32 7.49 -3.06
C GLN A 107 4.92 8.36 -1.86
N LEU A 108 3.62 8.53 -1.62
CA LEU A 108 3.12 9.30 -0.48
C LEU A 108 3.58 8.70 0.86
N ALA A 109 3.65 7.37 0.96
CA ALA A 109 4.16 6.69 2.14
C ALA A 109 5.65 6.97 2.38
N LEU A 110 6.47 6.92 1.34
CA LEU A 110 7.92 7.18 1.42
C LEU A 110 8.24 8.67 1.66
N ASP A 111 7.39 9.57 1.19
CA ASP A 111 7.49 11.01 1.44
C ASP A 111 6.93 11.42 2.81
N GLU A 112 6.37 10.47 3.59
CA GLU A 112 5.63 10.71 4.83
C GLU A 112 4.53 11.79 4.67
N ASP A 113 3.89 11.82 3.49
CA ASP A 113 2.87 12.83 3.18
C ASP A 113 1.63 12.64 4.07
N GLN A 114 1.06 13.76 4.50
CA GLN A 114 -0.14 13.77 5.36
C GLN A 114 -1.31 12.94 4.79
N ILE A 115 -1.46 12.86 3.46
CA ILE A 115 -2.52 12.03 2.84
C ILE A 115 -2.38 10.55 3.26
N TRP A 116 -1.15 10.04 3.33
CA TRP A 116 -0.86 8.68 3.79
C TRP A 116 -1.03 8.56 5.30
N LEU A 117 -0.47 9.50 6.07
CA LEU A 117 -0.56 9.51 7.53
C LEU A 117 -2.01 9.54 8.02
N ASP A 118 -2.88 10.31 7.35
CA ASP A 118 -4.31 10.39 7.65
C ASP A 118 -5.02 9.03 7.47
N GLN A 119 -4.57 8.18 6.54
CA GLN A 119 -5.15 6.84 6.41
C GLN A 119 -4.75 5.92 7.57
N LEU A 120 -3.59 6.15 8.18
CA LEU A 120 -3.09 5.35 9.30
C LEU A 120 -3.69 5.79 10.64
N ALA A 121 -4.00 7.08 10.78
CA ALA A 121 -4.39 7.73 12.03
C ALA A 121 -5.87 7.56 12.44
N GLY A 122 -6.60 6.62 11.83
CA GLY A 122 -8.00 6.33 12.19
C GLY A 122 -8.18 5.86 13.64
N THR A 123 -9.42 5.56 14.04
CA THR A 123 -9.74 5.02 15.37
C THR A 123 -10.51 3.70 15.25
N PRO A 124 -9.94 2.56 15.70
CA PRO A 124 -8.55 2.39 16.14
C PRO A 124 -7.55 2.64 15.00
N SER A 125 -6.33 3.05 15.33
CA SER A 125 -5.32 3.34 14.29
C SER A 125 -4.77 2.04 13.69
N LEU A 126 -4.39 2.09 12.42
CA LEU A 126 -3.85 0.91 11.74
C LEU A 126 -2.57 0.35 12.38
N PRO A 127 -1.60 1.18 12.80
CA PRO A 127 -0.44 0.69 13.54
C PRO A 127 -0.82 -0.01 14.85
N GLU A 128 -1.77 0.52 15.62
CA GLU A 128 -2.23 -0.12 16.86
C GLU A 128 -2.88 -1.47 16.59
N LEU A 129 -3.76 -1.56 15.59
CA LEU A 129 -4.38 -2.81 15.17
C LEU A 129 -3.34 -3.83 14.71
N PHE A 130 -2.38 -3.39 13.89
CA PHE A 130 -1.29 -4.24 13.42
C PHE A 130 -0.50 -4.80 14.59
N PHE A 131 -0.04 -3.97 15.53
CA PHE A 131 0.76 -4.46 16.65
C PHE A 131 -0.05 -5.29 17.65
N ALA A 132 -1.36 -5.03 17.80
CA ALA A 132 -2.24 -5.88 18.59
C ALA A 132 -2.38 -7.28 17.99
N ALA A 133 -2.53 -7.39 16.65
CA ALA A 133 -2.58 -8.66 15.96
C ALA A 133 -1.21 -9.36 15.95
N ALA A 134 -0.16 -8.66 15.53
CA ALA A 134 1.20 -9.19 15.43
C ALA A 134 1.76 -9.64 16.78
N GLY A 135 1.43 -8.94 17.87
CA GLY A 135 1.89 -9.28 19.22
C GLY A 135 1.40 -10.63 19.73
N ARG A 136 0.32 -11.18 19.15
CA ARG A 136 -0.14 -12.54 19.45
C ARG A 136 0.76 -13.62 18.83
N ALA A 137 1.44 -13.30 17.72
CA ALA A 137 2.27 -14.24 16.97
C ALA A 137 3.78 -14.00 17.12
N VAL A 138 4.17 -12.77 17.52
CA VAL A 138 5.57 -12.33 17.64
C VAL A 138 5.72 -11.56 18.97
N PRO A 139 6.19 -12.22 20.05
CA PRO A 139 6.17 -11.66 21.41
C PRO A 139 6.93 -10.35 21.60
N ASP A 140 7.99 -10.12 20.82
CA ASP A 140 8.89 -8.96 20.94
C ASP A 140 8.62 -7.87 19.88
N ILE A 141 7.52 -7.96 19.14
CA ILE A 141 7.19 -7.02 18.04
C ILE A 141 7.08 -5.56 18.50
N GLN A 142 6.72 -5.34 19.77
CA GLN A 142 6.57 -4.02 20.39
C GLN A 142 7.89 -3.42 20.87
N THR A 143 8.97 -4.20 20.91
CA THR A 143 10.32 -3.67 21.25
C THR A 143 10.80 -2.71 20.17
N ARG A 144 11.83 -1.91 20.46
CA ARG A 144 12.43 -1.01 19.46
C ARG A 144 12.88 -1.76 18.20
N GLU A 145 13.53 -2.90 18.37
CA GLU A 145 14.00 -3.74 17.26
C GLU A 145 12.82 -4.37 16.51
N GLY A 146 11.78 -4.79 17.23
CA GLY A 146 10.52 -5.28 16.68
C GLY A 146 9.80 -4.26 15.80
N GLN A 147 9.70 -3.02 16.27
CA GLN A 147 9.12 -1.93 15.49
C GLN A 147 9.97 -1.61 14.26
N GLN A 148 11.30 -1.58 14.39
CA GLN A 148 12.20 -1.32 13.27
C GLN A 148 12.07 -2.38 12.16
N ARG A 149 12.15 -3.66 12.51
CA ARG A 149 12.00 -4.73 11.51
C ARG A 149 10.58 -4.80 10.95
N SER A 150 9.56 -4.44 11.74
CA SER A 150 8.18 -4.31 11.25
C SER A 150 8.06 -3.26 10.16
N THR A 151 8.61 -2.07 10.39
CA THR A 151 8.64 -1.00 9.39
C THR A 151 9.36 -1.44 8.12
N ILE A 152 10.54 -2.08 8.26
CA ILE A 152 11.30 -2.60 7.11
C ILE A 152 10.47 -3.62 6.32
N ALA A 153 9.87 -4.61 7.00
CA ALA A 153 9.11 -5.67 6.37
C ALA A 153 7.85 -5.13 5.67
N VAL A 154 7.06 -4.29 6.35
CA VAL A 154 5.81 -3.75 5.80
C VAL A 154 6.07 -2.80 4.62
N LEU A 155 7.05 -1.89 4.73
CA LEU A 155 7.41 -1.01 3.61
C LEU A 155 7.98 -1.80 2.42
N SER A 156 8.80 -2.83 2.68
CA SER A 156 9.29 -3.72 1.62
C SER A 156 8.15 -4.48 0.93
N MET A 157 7.15 -4.92 1.70
CA MET A 157 5.96 -5.59 1.18
C MET A 157 5.13 -4.68 0.27
N ILE A 158 4.78 -3.48 0.75
CA ILE A 158 4.01 -2.50 -0.03
C ILE A 158 4.79 -2.07 -1.28
N GLY A 159 6.08 -1.80 -1.14
CA GLY A 159 6.95 -1.45 -2.27
C GLY A 159 7.06 -2.56 -3.32
N SER A 160 7.08 -3.83 -2.89
CA SER A 160 7.10 -4.99 -3.79
C SER A 160 5.80 -5.10 -4.59
N LEU A 161 4.63 -4.92 -3.95
CA LEU A 161 3.34 -4.88 -4.64
C LEU A 161 3.25 -3.71 -5.62
N ALA A 162 3.67 -2.51 -5.20
CA ALA A 162 3.71 -1.32 -6.04
C ALA A 162 4.67 -1.46 -7.23
N SER A 163 5.59 -2.42 -7.18
CA SER A 163 6.61 -2.70 -8.20
C SER A 163 6.39 -4.03 -8.91
N SER A 164 5.19 -4.63 -8.80
CA SER A 164 4.85 -5.95 -9.34
C SER A 164 4.85 -6.03 -10.89
N ASP A 165 5.03 -4.91 -11.59
CA ASP A 165 5.26 -4.87 -13.05
C ASP A 165 6.75 -4.89 -13.45
N LEU A 166 7.67 -4.83 -12.48
CA LEU A 166 9.10 -4.85 -12.78
C LEU A 166 9.57 -6.23 -13.26
N ALA A 167 10.44 -6.21 -14.27
CA ALA A 167 11.07 -7.42 -14.80
C ALA A 167 11.95 -8.14 -13.76
N LEU A 168 12.50 -7.41 -12.78
CA LEU A 168 13.29 -7.97 -11.68
C LEU A 168 12.49 -9.00 -10.86
N TYR A 169 11.19 -8.78 -10.69
CA TYR A 169 10.30 -9.72 -10.01
C TYR A 169 9.74 -10.81 -10.94
N GLY A 170 10.13 -10.81 -12.22
CA GLY A 170 9.53 -11.71 -13.22
C GLY A 170 8.16 -11.27 -13.72
N ARG A 171 7.75 -10.02 -13.46
CA ARG A 171 6.42 -9.46 -13.79
C ARG A 171 5.25 -10.30 -13.24
N PRO A 172 5.15 -10.46 -11.91
CA PRO A 172 4.11 -11.27 -11.28
C PRO A 172 2.69 -10.74 -11.49
N LEU A 173 2.49 -9.47 -11.88
CA LEU A 173 1.18 -8.94 -12.21
C LEU A 173 0.86 -9.12 -13.70
N GLY A 174 -0.11 -9.99 -14.00
CA GLY A 174 -0.64 -10.21 -15.34
C GLY A 174 -2.07 -9.68 -15.53
N PRO A 175 -2.68 -9.88 -16.72
CA PRO A 175 -4.06 -9.47 -16.98
C PRO A 175 -5.11 -10.14 -16.08
N GLY A 176 -4.79 -11.29 -15.50
CA GLY A 176 -5.65 -12.04 -14.58
C GLY A 176 -5.36 -11.81 -13.09
N GLY A 177 -4.53 -10.81 -12.76
CA GLY A 177 -4.12 -10.52 -11.38
C GLY A 177 -2.70 -10.99 -11.06
N LEU A 178 -2.40 -11.04 -9.76
CA LEU A 178 -1.09 -11.42 -9.23
C LEU A 178 -0.88 -12.93 -9.29
N ASP A 179 0.34 -13.34 -9.66
CA ASP A 179 0.80 -14.71 -9.50
C ASP A 179 0.71 -15.14 -8.03
N ARG A 180 -0.03 -16.22 -7.76
CA ARG A 180 -0.28 -16.70 -6.40
C ARG A 180 1.00 -17.19 -5.73
N GLY A 181 1.90 -17.84 -6.47
CA GLY A 181 3.18 -18.29 -5.93
C GLY A 181 4.07 -17.13 -5.49
N TRP A 182 4.06 -16.03 -6.25
CA TRP A 182 4.77 -14.81 -5.87
C TRP A 182 4.18 -14.15 -4.63
N VAL A 183 2.84 -14.08 -4.52
CA VAL A 183 2.16 -13.58 -3.32
C VAL A 183 2.52 -14.43 -2.09
N ASP A 184 2.49 -15.76 -2.21
CA ASP A 184 2.86 -16.68 -1.14
C ASP A 184 4.31 -16.46 -0.66
N GLN A 185 5.23 -16.22 -1.59
CA GLN A 185 6.63 -15.91 -1.26
C GLN A 185 6.75 -14.57 -0.55
N LEU A 186 6.01 -13.55 -0.99
CA LEU A 186 5.98 -12.24 -0.35
C LEU A 186 5.44 -12.32 1.08
N VAL A 187 4.38 -13.09 1.31
CA VAL A 187 3.82 -13.35 2.65
C VAL A 187 4.86 -14.02 3.53
N ARG A 188 5.51 -15.10 3.05
CA ARG A 188 6.54 -15.81 3.81
C ARG A 188 7.74 -14.94 4.14
N PHE A 189 8.26 -14.19 3.17
CA PHE A 189 9.39 -13.29 3.36
C PHE A 189 9.07 -12.21 4.41
N THR A 190 7.91 -11.58 4.29
CA THR A 190 7.46 -10.54 5.23
C THR A 190 7.24 -11.12 6.61
N GLY A 191 6.58 -12.28 6.73
CA GLY A 191 6.35 -12.96 8.00
C GLY A 191 7.64 -13.38 8.71
N SER A 192 8.63 -13.88 7.97
CA SER A 192 9.96 -14.16 8.51
C SER A 192 10.68 -12.88 8.97
N GLY A 193 10.58 -11.79 8.20
CA GLY A 193 11.12 -10.49 8.59
C GLY A 193 10.51 -9.94 9.89
N LEU A 194 9.20 -10.12 10.07
CA LEU A 194 8.48 -9.73 11.30
C LEU A 194 8.89 -10.56 12.51
N ARG A 195 9.02 -11.87 12.36
CA ARG A 195 9.51 -12.75 13.44
C ARG A 195 10.91 -12.35 13.90
N GLY A 196 11.76 -11.90 12.98
CA GLY A 196 13.18 -11.74 13.27
C GLY A 196 13.86 -13.11 13.44
N ASN A 197 15.18 -13.11 13.58
CA ASN A 197 15.94 -14.33 13.76
C ASN A 197 16.24 -14.51 15.25
N GLU A 198 15.76 -15.58 15.88
CA GLU A 198 16.11 -15.93 17.27
C GLU A 198 17.56 -16.44 17.40
N ASN A 199 18.25 -16.72 16.28
CA ASN A 199 19.57 -17.37 16.25
C ASN A 199 20.51 -16.76 15.18
N LEU A 200 20.85 -15.48 15.29
CA LEU A 200 22.08 -14.98 14.68
C LEU A 200 23.20 -15.17 15.71
N PRO A 201 24.23 -16.00 15.46
CA PRO A 201 25.44 -15.93 16.24
C PRO A 201 26.16 -14.61 15.96
N ASP A 202 26.71 -14.01 17.02
CA ASP A 202 27.59 -12.83 16.99
C ASP A 202 28.77 -12.99 16.03
#